data_AF-A0A4V5TQY9-F1
#
_entry.id   AF-A0A4V5TQY9-F1
#
_cell.length_a   1.000
_cell.length_b   1.000
_cell.length_c   1.000
_cell.angle_alpha   90.00
_cell.angle_beta   90.00
_cell.angle_gamma   90.00
#
_symmetry.space_group_name_H-M   'P 1'
#
loop_
_entity.id
_entity.type
_entity.pdbx_description
1 polymer ?
#
loop_
_entity_poly.entity_id
_entity_poly.type
_entity_poly.pdbx_seq_one_letter_code
_entity_poly.pdbx_strand_id
1 'polypeptide(L)'
;MITPINGFIDFHLFPRDKGGIFMFYNINDELLFVGKARKIRQRIKKHFEDNVSPIKNHRDEVYRIDACIVEDPTEREIYETYIINEYKAKYNVDKVFYK
;
A
#
# COMPACT_ATOMS: atom_id res chain seq x y z
N MET A 1 -12.20 25.16 8.85
CA MET A 1 -11.05 25.21 7.91
C MET A 1 -10.37 23.86 7.95
N ILE A 2 -10.51 23.07 6.89
CA ILE A 2 -9.89 21.74 6.79
C ILE A 2 -8.62 21.96 5.97
N THR A 3 -7.46 21.80 6.61
CA THR A 3 -6.16 21.94 5.94
C THR A 3 -6.00 20.76 4.98
N PRO A 4 -5.67 20.98 3.69
CA PRO A 4 -5.44 19.88 2.76
C PRO A 4 -4.16 19.15 3.16
N ILE A 5 -4.24 17.84 3.38
CA ILE A 5 -3.07 16.98 3.49
C ILE A 5 -2.83 16.40 2.10
N ASN A 6 -1.95 17.04 1.34
CA ASN A 6 -1.28 16.56 0.12
C ASN A 6 -1.92 15.33 -0.57
N GLY A 7 -3.00 15.52 -1.34
CA GLY A 7 -3.47 14.50 -2.29
C GLY A 7 -4.03 13.19 -1.69
N PHE A 8 -4.24 13.09 -0.38
CA PHE A 8 -4.73 11.85 0.23
C PHE A 8 -6.16 11.49 -0.22
N ILE A 9 -6.31 10.32 -0.86
CA ILE A 9 -7.56 9.56 -0.77
C ILE A 9 -7.82 9.36 0.72
N ASP A 10 -9.01 9.76 1.15
CA ASP A 10 -9.43 9.59 2.53
C ASP A 10 -9.47 8.09 2.87
N PHE A 11 -8.41 7.56 3.48
CA PHE A 11 -8.37 6.17 3.93
C PHE A 11 -9.48 5.87 4.94
N HIS A 12 -10.22 6.87 5.42
CA HIS A 12 -11.43 6.68 6.21
C HIS A 12 -12.57 6.00 5.44
N LEU A 13 -12.53 6.05 4.10
CA LEU A 13 -13.45 5.33 3.22
C LEU A 13 -13.21 3.81 3.24
N PHE A 14 -12.01 3.36 3.63
CA PHE A 14 -11.74 1.93 3.74
C PHE A 14 -12.42 1.33 4.98
N PRO A 15 -13.00 0.11 4.86
CA PRO A 15 -13.54 -0.62 6.01
C PRO A 15 -12.46 -0.82 7.08
N ARG A 16 -12.87 -0.72 8.35
CA ARG A 16 -11.94 -0.81 9.49
C ARG A 16 -11.47 -2.23 9.78
N ASP A 17 -12.26 -3.22 9.36
CA ASP A 17 -12.17 -4.63 9.77
C ASP A 17 -11.94 -5.60 8.61
N LYS A 18 -11.72 -5.09 7.39
CA LYS A 18 -11.53 -5.92 6.19
C LYS A 18 -10.06 -6.15 5.85
N GLY A 19 -9.80 -7.38 5.39
CA GLY A 19 -8.51 -7.79 4.88
C GLY A 19 -8.37 -7.49 3.39
N GLY A 20 -7.13 -7.38 2.93
CA GLY A 20 -6.85 -7.30 1.50
C GLY A 20 -5.47 -6.77 1.16
N ILE A 21 -5.35 -6.21 -0.03
CA ILE A 21 -4.12 -5.67 -0.63
C ILE A 21 -4.26 -4.15 -0.74
N PHE A 22 -3.17 -3.42 -0.52
CA PHE A 22 -3.06 -2.00 -0.80
C PHE A 22 -1.82 -1.70 -1.63
N MET A 23 -1.90 -0.68 -2.45
CA MET A 23 -0.85 -0.23 -3.36
C MET A 23 -0.65 1.27 -3.22
N PHE A 24 0.60 1.69 -3.19
CA PHE A 24 1.00 3.09 -3.17
C PHE A 24 1.58 3.46 -4.52
N TYR A 25 1.10 4.57 -5.09
CA TYR A 25 1.53 5.09 -6.38
C TYR A 25 2.03 6.53 -6.25
N ASN A 26 2.97 6.92 -7.10
CA ASN A 26 3.37 8.32 -7.24
C ASN A 26 2.50 9.08 -8.24
N ILE A 27 2.82 10.35 -8.45
CA ILE A 27 2.10 11.24 -9.38
C ILE A 27 2.19 10.80 -10.85
N ASN A 28 3.15 9.94 -11.18
CA ASN A 28 3.37 9.40 -12.52
C ASN A 28 2.76 7.99 -12.69
N ASP A 29 1.88 7.57 -11.78
CA ASP A 29 1.27 6.24 -11.77
C ASP A 29 2.25 5.07 -11.59
N GLU A 30 3.47 5.32 -11.12
CA GLU A 30 4.43 4.26 -10.83
C GLU A 30 4.11 3.58 -9.50
N LEU A 31 4.12 2.24 -9.49
CA LEU A 31 3.89 1.44 -8.30
C LEU A 31 5.10 1.52 -7.36
N LEU A 32 4.92 2.23 -6.25
CA LEU A 32 5.95 2.41 -5.23
C LEU A 32 6.03 1.21 -4.29
N PHE A 33 4.89 0.72 -3.82
CA PHE A 33 4.84 -0.33 -2.82
C PHE A 33 3.52 -1.09 -2.84
N VAL A 34 3.58 -2.39 -2.56
CA VAL A 34 2.44 -3.28 -2.35
C VAL A 34 2.54 -3.89 -0.98
N GLY A 35 1.42 -3.93 -0.26
CA GLY A 35 1.34 -4.70 0.98
C GLY A 35 -0.02 -5.36 1.17
N LYS A 36 -0.04 -6.42 1.97
CA LYS A 36 -1.28 -7.08 2.44
C LYS A 36 -1.57 -6.80 3.91
N ALA A 37 -2.83 -6.90 4.30
CA ALA A 37 -3.24 -6.76 5.70
C ALA A 37 -4.51 -7.55 6.02
N ARG A 38 -4.68 -7.92 7.30
CA ARG A 38 -5.99 -8.35 7.86
C ARG A 38 -6.93 -7.16 8.15
N LYS A 39 -6.37 -5.97 8.29
CA LYS A 39 -7.08 -4.70 8.48
C LYS A 39 -6.36 -3.63 7.66
N ILE A 40 -6.79 -3.43 6.41
CA ILE A 40 -6.09 -2.58 5.44
C ILE A 40 -5.89 -1.16 5.97
N ARG A 41 -6.96 -0.54 6.45
CA ARG A 41 -6.93 0.83 6.97
C ARG A 41 -5.90 1.03 8.08
N GLN A 42 -5.86 0.12 9.05
CA GLN A 42 -4.89 0.19 10.15
C GLN A 42 -3.45 0.01 9.64
N ARG A 43 -3.25 -0.89 8.66
CA ARG A 43 -1.93 -1.15 8.10
C ARG A 43 -1.41 0.03 7.28
N ILE A 44 -2.25 0.62 6.42
CA ILE A 44 -1.92 1.83 5.66
C ILE A 44 -1.50 2.94 6.63
N LYS A 45 -2.31 3.23 7.65
CA LYS A 45 -2.01 4.25 8.67
C LYS A 45 -0.61 4.05 9.28
N LYS A 46 -0.28 2.82 9.68
CA LYS A 46 1.05 2.49 10.21
C LYS A 46 2.20 2.77 9.23
N HIS A 47 2.04 2.57 7.93
CA HIS A 47 3.09 2.88 6.97
C HIS A 47 3.47 4.38 6.95
N PHE A 48 2.55 5.27 7.31
CA PHE A 48 2.76 6.71 7.41
C PHE A 48 3.19 7.19 8.80
N GLU A 49 3.01 6.38 9.85
CA GLU A 49 3.38 6.73 11.23
C GLU A 49 4.70 6.06 11.69
N ASP A 50 4.95 4.80 11.32
CA ASP A 50 6.02 3.98 11.88
C ASP A 50 7.40 4.21 11.21
N ASN A 51 8.48 4.21 11.99
CA ASN A 51 9.86 4.43 11.49
C ASN A 51 10.53 3.22 10.81
N VAL A 52 9.80 2.10 10.69
CA VAL A 52 10.30 0.85 10.07
C VAL A 52 9.61 0.52 8.74
N SER A 53 8.72 1.40 8.27
CA SER A 53 8.06 1.23 6.98
C SER A 53 9.08 1.25 5.82
N PRO A 54 9.01 0.33 4.84
CA PRO A 54 9.88 0.36 3.67
C PRO A 54 9.80 1.68 2.88
N ILE A 55 8.63 2.35 2.92
CA ILE A 55 8.42 3.65 2.26
C ILE A 55 8.72 4.86 3.16
N LYS A 56 9.28 4.69 4.36
CA LYS A 56 9.40 5.79 5.35
C LYS A 56 10.11 7.04 4.83
N ASN A 57 11.12 6.85 3.98
CA ASN A 57 11.93 7.91 3.36
C ASN A 57 11.36 8.39 2.02
N HIS A 58 10.20 7.86 1.61
CA HIS A 58 9.57 8.03 0.30
C HIS A 58 8.08 8.34 0.43
N ARG A 59 7.62 8.77 1.62
CA ARG A 59 6.19 9.01 1.88
C ARG A 59 5.64 10.18 1.07
N ASP A 60 6.49 11.16 0.82
CA ASP A 60 6.26 12.33 -0.01
C ASP A 60 6.09 11.99 -1.51
N GLU A 61 6.58 10.84 -1.96
CA GLU A 61 6.31 10.35 -3.31
C GLU A 61 4.89 9.78 -3.45
N VAL A 62 4.22 9.38 -2.36
CA VAL A 62 2.90 8.74 -2.44
C VAL A 62 1.82 9.77 -2.77
N TYR A 63 1.23 9.63 -3.95
CA TYR A 63 0.18 10.50 -4.48
C TYR A 63 -1.19 9.80 -4.54
N ARG A 64 -1.23 8.48 -4.78
CA ARG A 64 -2.46 7.68 -4.77
C ARG A 64 -2.29 6.42 -3.94
N ILE A 65 -3.37 6.03 -3.26
CA ILE A 65 -3.49 4.77 -2.54
C ILE A 65 -4.68 3.99 -3.09
N ASP A 66 -4.41 2.84 -3.69
CA ASP A 66 -5.46 1.91 -4.10
C ASP A 66 -5.53 0.75 -3.11
N ALA A 67 -6.71 0.16 -2.96
CA ALA A 67 -6.88 -1.05 -2.16
C ALA A 67 -7.99 -1.94 -2.70
N CYS A 68 -7.82 -3.24 -2.50
CA CYS A 68 -8.80 -4.27 -2.83
C CYS A 68 -9.06 -5.13 -1.60
N ILE A 69 -10.34 -5.45 -1.34
CA ILE A 69 -10.72 -6.36 -0.26
C ILE A 69 -10.47 -7.79 -0.74
N VAL A 70 -9.65 -8.53 0.00
CA VAL A 70 -9.34 -9.94 -0.24
C VAL A 70 -9.30 -10.60 1.13
N GLU A 71 -10.33 -11.37 1.45
CA GLU A 71 -10.50 -11.95 2.78
C GLU A 71 -9.62 -13.19 2.98
N ASP A 72 -9.53 -14.03 1.95
CA ASP A 72 -8.74 -15.26 2.02
C ASP A 72 -7.24 -14.94 2.26
N PRO A 73 -6.59 -15.53 3.28
CA PRO A 73 -5.18 -15.28 3.55
C PRO A 73 -4.24 -15.78 2.46
N THR A 74 -4.60 -16.87 1.78
CA THR A 74 -3.79 -17.51 0.73
C THR A 74 -3.85 -16.67 -0.53
N GLU A 75 -5.03 -16.22 -0.94
CA GLU A 75 -5.20 -15.30 -2.06
C GLU A 75 -4.41 -14.01 -1.86
N ARG A 76 -4.44 -13.42 -0.65
CA ARG A 76 -3.61 -12.25 -0.34
C ARG A 76 -2.12 -12.50 -0.50
N GLU A 77 -1.65 -13.68 -0.13
CA GLU A 77 -0.24 -14.05 -0.28
C GLU A 77 0.16 -14.13 -1.75
N ILE A 78 -0.69 -14.77 -2.56
CA ILE A 78 -0.50 -14.92 -4.00
C ILE A 78 -0.55 -13.56 -4.69
N TYR A 79 -1.57 -12.75 -4.43
CA TYR A 79 -1.76 -11.45 -5.07
C TYR A 79 -0.69 -10.44 -4.70
N GLU A 80 -0.26 -10.37 -3.43
CA GLU A 80 0.86 -9.50 -3.04
C GLU A 80 2.11 -9.87 -3.84
N THR A 81 2.46 -11.16 -3.88
CA THR A 81 3.63 -11.64 -4.61
C THR A 81 3.50 -11.36 -6.10
N TYR A 82 2.35 -11.65 -6.70
CA TYR A 82 2.09 -11.41 -8.11
C TYR A 82 2.23 -9.93 -8.48
N ILE A 83 1.53 -9.03 -7.76
CA ILE A 83 1.53 -7.59 -8.06
C ILE A 83 2.92 -6.98 -7.90
N ILE A 84 3.67 -7.37 -6.86
CA ILE A 84 5.06 -6.91 -6.66
C ILE A 84 5.89 -7.18 -7.92
N ASN A 85 5.77 -8.37 -8.49
CA ASN A 85 6.63 -8.83 -9.57
C ASN A 85 6.16 -8.41 -10.96
N GLU A 86 4.86 -8.50 -11.22
CA GLU A 86 4.27 -8.11 -12.50
C GLU A 86 4.46 -6.61 -12.74
N TYR A 87 4.17 -5.78 -11.73
CA TYR A 87 4.20 -4.32 -11.84
C TYR A 87 5.47 -3.70 -11.25
N LYS A 88 6.44 -4.52 -10.85
CA LYS A 88 7.79 -4.13 -10.41
C LYS A 88 7.79 -3.06 -9.31
N ALA A 89 7.12 -3.35 -8.20
CA ALA A 89 6.98 -2.42 -7.07
C ALA A 89 8.35 -1.91 -6.53
N LYS A 90 8.59 -0.60 -6.65
CA LYS A 90 9.91 0.01 -6.50
C LYS A 90 10.58 -0.25 -5.14
N TYR A 91 9.81 -0.11 -4.05
CA TYR A 91 10.30 -0.13 -2.67
C TYR A 91 9.95 -1.41 -1.90
N ASN A 92 9.37 -2.41 -2.56
CA ASN A 92 9.31 -3.75 -1.97
C ASN A 92 10.72 -4.35 -1.91
N VAL A 93 11.06 -4.93 -0.77
CA VAL A 93 12.35 -5.61 -0.51
C VAL A 93 12.20 -7.12 -0.44
N ASP A 94 11.04 -7.58 0.05
CA ASP A 94 10.69 -9.00 0.12
C ASP A 94 9.87 -9.43 -1.10
N LYS A 95 9.97 -10.70 -1.47
CA LYS A 95 9.20 -11.34 -2.57
C LYS A 95 9.44 -10.71 -3.94
N VAL A 96 10.63 -10.17 -4.16
CA VAL A 96 11.06 -9.54 -5.42
C VAL A 96 11.91 -10.53 -6.22
N PHE A 97 11.47 -10.88 -7.44
CA PHE A 97 12.10 -11.89 -8.30
C PHE A 97 12.52 -11.36 -9.68
N TYR A 98 12.34 -10.07 -9.94
CA TYR A 98 12.71 -9.42 -11.22
C TYR A 98 13.99 -8.57 -11.12
N LYS A 99 14.63 -8.56 -9.96
CA LYS A 99 15.90 -7.85 -9.72
C LYS A 99 17.08 -8.79 -9.92
#